data_AF-A0A401TUL1-F1
#
_entry.id   AF-A0A401TUL1-F1
#
_cell.length_a   1.000
_cell.length_b   1.000
_cell.length_c   1.000
_cell.angle_alpha   90.00
_cell.angle_beta   90.00
_cell.angle_gamma   90.00
#
_symmetry.space_group_name_H-M   'P 1'
#
loop_
_entity.id
_entity.type
_entity.pdbx_description
1 polymer ?
#
loop_
_entity_poly.entity_id
_entity_poly.type
_entity_poly.pdbx_seq_one_letter_code
_entity_poly.pdbx_strand_id
1 'polypeptide(L)'
;AHGAAVWRRHHTFNWGGRRISQKEEYRIVHADRFHPVMTDAAEAKVLDCFRWWPIADLSRAEERLTPLSLAAILENYLRAGAPSELPDEEVLVD
;
A
#
# COMPACT_ATOMS: atom_id res chain seq x y z
N ALA A 1 4.69 -5.46 16.85
CA ALA A 1 3.46 -6.15 16.42
C ALA A 1 3.15 -5.71 15.00
N HIS A 2 2.66 -6.61 14.14
CA HIS A 2 2.17 -6.20 12.82
C HIS A 2 0.93 -5.33 13.03
N GLY A 3 0.88 -4.17 12.38
CA GLY A 3 -0.20 -3.18 12.56
C GLY A 3 -1.59 -3.69 12.19
N ALA A 4 -2.61 -2.85 12.35
CA ALA A 4 -3.99 -3.24 12.06
C ALA A 4 -4.18 -3.50 10.56
N ALA A 5 -4.75 -4.65 10.20
CA ALA A 5 -5.12 -4.95 8.82
C ALA A 5 -6.30 -4.08 8.38
N VAL A 6 -6.21 -3.52 7.18
CA VAL A 6 -7.23 -2.59 6.65
C VAL A 6 -7.69 -2.90 5.23
N TRP A 7 -6.91 -3.68 4.46
CA TRP A 7 -7.23 -3.96 3.07
C TRP A 7 -6.60 -5.26 2.58
N ARG A 8 -7.20 -5.87 1.55
CA ARG A 8 -6.66 -7.02 0.81
C ARG A 8 -6.75 -6.76 -0.67
N ARG A 9 -5.73 -7.21 -1.41
CA ARG A 9 -5.67 -7.11 -2.87
C ARG A 9 -5.18 -8.41 -3.48
N HIS A 10 -5.78 -8.83 -4.58
CA HIS A 10 -5.32 -9.92 -5.43
C HIS A 10 -5.05 -9.40 -6.82
N HIS A 11 -3.77 -9.28 -7.18
CA HIS A 11 -3.34 -8.81 -8.48
C HIS A 11 -2.72 -9.95 -9.31
N THR A 12 -3.30 -10.22 -10.48
CA THR A 12 -2.73 -11.16 -11.45
C THR A 12 -2.13 -10.42 -12.64
N PHE A 13 -0.81 -10.49 -12.79
CA PHE A 13 -0.05 -9.73 -13.79
C PHE A 13 1.08 -10.54 -14.42
N ASN A 14 1.64 -10.03 -15.52
CA ASN A 14 2.82 -10.62 -16.15
C ASN A 14 4.10 -9.91 -15.69
N TRP A 15 5.09 -10.67 -15.21
CA TRP A 15 6.39 -10.13 -14.84
C TRP A 15 7.50 -11.12 -15.21
N GLY A 16 8.54 -10.63 -15.88
CA GLY A 16 9.66 -11.48 -16.33
C GLY A 16 9.24 -12.67 -17.21
N GLY A 17 8.23 -12.50 -18.05
CA GLY A 17 7.70 -13.58 -18.92
C GLY A 17 6.86 -14.64 -18.20
N ARG A 18 6.53 -14.44 -16.91
CA ARG A 18 5.70 -15.35 -16.11
C ARG A 18 4.40 -14.66 -15.70
N ARG A 19 3.30 -15.44 -15.69
CA ARG A 19 2.04 -15.02 -15.07
C ARG A 19 2.16 -15.21 -13.56
N ILE A 20 1.93 -14.14 -12.81
CA ILE A 20 1.99 -14.09 -11.35
C ILE A 20 0.61 -13.81 -10.80
N SER A 21 0.26 -14.52 -9.73
CA SER A 21 -0.95 -14.28 -8.93
C SER A 21 -0.50 -13.88 -7.53
N GLN A 22 -0.53 -12.58 -7.23
CA GLN A 22 -0.07 -12.02 -5.97
C GLN A 22 -1.26 -11.70 -5.07
N LYS A 23 -1.20 -12.14 -3.80
CA LYS A 23 -2.14 -11.74 -2.75
C LYS A 23 -1.43 -10.89 -1.73
N GLU A 24 -2.02 -9.74 -1.41
CA GLU A 24 -1.45 -8.72 -0.54
C GLU A 24 -2.43 -8.39 0.59
N GLU A 25 -1.88 -8.15 1.78
CA GLU A 25 -2.61 -7.60 2.91
C GLU A 25 -1.93 -6.31 3.35
N TYR A 26 -2.70 -5.23 3.40
CA TYR A 26 -2.21 -3.92 3.82
C TYR A 26 -2.56 -3.69 5.29
N ARG A 27 -1.55 -3.23 6.04
CA ARG A 27 -1.62 -2.96 7.47
C ARG A 27 -1.16 -1.55 7.77
N ILE A 28 -1.78 -0.90 8.77
CA ILE A 28 -1.37 0.43 9.25
C ILE A 28 -0.58 0.29 10.55
N VAL A 29 0.61 0.87 10.56
CA VAL A 29 1.51 0.95 11.72
C VAL A 29 1.72 2.41 12.07
N HIS A 30 1.49 2.78 13.32
CA HIS A 30 1.86 4.11 13.81
C HIS A 30 3.34 4.11 14.14
N ALA A 31 4.05 5.11 13.64
CA ALA A 31 5.47 5.31 13.88
C ALA A 31 5.76 6.80 14.06
N ASP A 32 6.76 7.11 14.89
CA ASP A 32 7.33 8.45 14.93
C ASP A 32 7.98 8.78 13.59
N ARG A 33 8.10 10.07 13.26
CA ARG A 33 8.71 10.49 12.00
C ARG A 33 10.19 10.08 11.94
N PHE A 34 10.61 9.49 10.82
CA PHE A 34 11.98 9.08 10.57
C PHE A 34 12.43 9.37 9.14
N HIS A 35 13.74 9.25 8.90
CA HIS A 35 14.30 9.24 7.55
C HIS A 35 14.38 7.78 7.07
N PRO A 36 13.57 7.36 6.09
CA PRO A 36 13.57 5.99 5.61
C PRO A 36 14.89 5.62 4.93
N VAL A 37 15.29 4.37 5.10
CA VAL A 37 16.52 3.79 4.54
C VAL A 37 16.17 2.44 3.94
N MET A 38 16.52 2.21 2.67
CA MET A 38 16.39 0.89 2.03
C MET A 38 17.58 0.03 2.44
N THR A 39 17.32 -1.08 3.13
CA THR A 39 18.37 -2.01 3.55
C THR A 39 18.53 -3.20 2.61
N ASP A 40 17.56 -3.46 1.75
CA ASP A 40 17.64 -4.53 0.75
C ASP A 40 18.41 -4.05 -0.50
N ALA A 41 19.50 -4.74 -0.82
CA ALA A 41 20.39 -4.37 -1.92
C ALA A 41 19.81 -4.65 -3.30
N ALA A 42 18.81 -5.53 -3.43
CA ALA A 42 18.14 -5.80 -4.70
C ALA A 42 17.07 -4.73 -4.97
N GLU A 43 16.24 -4.41 -3.99
CA GLU A 43 15.22 -3.35 -4.08
C GLU A 43 15.84 -1.96 -4.25
N ALA A 44 16.96 -1.68 -3.57
CA ALA A 44 17.67 -0.41 -3.70
C ALA A 44 18.12 -0.10 -5.15
N LYS A 45 18.26 -1.10 -6.02
CA LYS A 45 18.63 -0.90 -7.44
C LYS A 45 17.51 -0.32 -8.29
N VAL A 46 16.27 -0.47 -7.86
CA VAL A 46 15.07 -0.06 -8.60
C VAL A 46 14.24 0.99 -7.86
N LEU A 47 14.60 1.30 -6.62
CA LEU A 47 14.01 2.38 -5.84
C LEU A 47 14.51 3.73 -6.35
N ASP A 48 13.58 4.62 -6.71
CA ASP A 48 13.89 5.99 -7.10
C ASP A 48 14.13 6.89 -5.88
N CYS A 49 13.14 6.99 -4.99
CA CYS A 49 13.23 7.84 -3.81
C CYS A 49 12.28 7.42 -2.69
N PHE A 50 12.45 8.05 -1.53
CA PHE A 50 11.49 8.03 -0.44
C PHE A 50 10.81 9.39 -0.30
N ARG A 51 9.50 9.40 -0.12
CA ARG A 51 8.70 10.61 0.07
C ARG A 51 7.64 10.43 1.15
N TRP A 52 7.57 11.36 2.08
CA TRP A 52 6.46 11.49 3.01
C TRP A 52 5.34 12.32 2.39
N TRP A 53 4.10 11.83 2.49
CA TRP A 53 2.91 12.46 1.94
C TRP A 53 1.95 12.91 3.05
N PRO A 54 1.42 14.14 3.00
CA PRO A 54 0.20 14.47 3.73
C PRO A 54 -0.94 13.59 3.21
N ILE A 55 -1.71 12.98 4.12
CA ILE A 55 -2.80 12.07 3.73
C ILE A 55 -3.85 12.76 2.86
N ALA A 56 -4.12 14.04 3.14
CA ALA A 56 -5.07 14.86 2.37
C ALA A 56 -4.65 15.08 0.90
N ASP A 57 -3.36 14.93 0.58
CA ASP A 57 -2.84 15.15 -0.77
C ASP A 57 -2.97 13.89 -1.65
N LEU A 58 -3.16 12.71 -1.05
CA LEU A 58 -3.16 11.43 -1.77
C LEU A 58 -4.28 11.31 -2.79
N SER A 59 -5.45 11.89 -2.52
CA SER A 59 -6.59 11.87 -3.46
C SER A 59 -6.37 12.76 -4.69
N ARG A 60 -5.36 13.64 -4.64
CA ARG A 60 -5.00 14.59 -5.69
C ARG A 60 -3.64 14.28 -6.32
N ALA A 61 -2.98 13.22 -5.88
CA ALA A 61 -1.70 12.80 -6.43
C ALA A 61 -1.88 12.43 -7.91
N GLU A 62 -1.00 12.95 -8.76
CA GLU A 62 -0.95 12.57 -10.19
C GLU A 62 -0.22 11.23 -10.34
N GLU A 63 0.63 10.88 -9.38
CA GLU A 63 1.32 9.62 -9.29
C GLU A 63 0.34 8.46 -9.08
N ARG A 64 0.59 7.33 -9.74
CA ARG A 64 -0.19 6.11 -9.52
C ARG A 64 0.20 5.47 -8.19
N LEU A 65 -0.63 5.70 -7.18
CA LEU A 65 -0.48 5.09 -5.86
C LEU A 65 -1.05 3.67 -5.84
N THR A 66 -0.40 2.77 -5.11
CA THR A 66 -0.84 1.38 -4.93
C THR A 66 -0.99 1.07 -3.45
N PRO A 67 -2.15 0.57 -2.99
CA PRO A 67 -3.33 0.23 -3.78
C PRO A 67 -4.01 1.48 -4.35
N LEU A 68 -4.81 1.34 -5.41
CA LEU A 68 -5.53 2.49 -6.00
C LEU A 68 -6.49 3.14 -4.99
N SER A 69 -6.96 2.32 -4.04
CA SER A 69 -7.83 2.74 -2.94
C SER A 69 -7.08 3.39 -1.76
N LEU A 70 -5.77 3.67 -1.86
CA LEU A 70 -4.94 4.11 -0.72
C LEU A 70 -5.50 5.32 0.02
N ALA A 71 -5.94 6.35 -0.70
CA ALA A 71 -6.51 7.55 -0.08
C ALA A 71 -7.77 7.22 0.73
N ALA A 72 -8.71 6.45 0.16
CA ALA A 72 -9.94 6.05 0.82
C ALA A 72 -9.69 5.15 2.04
N ILE A 73 -8.72 4.23 1.95
CA ILE A 73 -8.31 3.36 3.07
C ILE A 73 -7.83 4.22 4.25
N LEU A 74 -6.94 5.19 4.01
CA LEU A 74 -6.38 6.04 5.05
C LEU A 74 -7.43 6.99 5.63
N GLU A 75 -8.28 7.59 4.80
CA GLU A 75 -9.39 8.44 5.29
C GLU A 75 -10.36 7.67 6.18
N ASN A 76 -10.72 6.44 5.81
CA ASN A 76 -11.58 5.59 6.62
C ASN A 76 -10.92 5.19 7.94
N TYR A 77 -9.65 4.82 7.90
CA TYR A 77 -8.90 4.47 9.10
C TYR A 77 -8.76 5.67 10.07
N LEU A 78 -8.47 6.87 9.57
CA LEU A 78 -8.40 8.06 10.42
C LEU A 78 -9.74 8.42 11.05
N ARG A 79 -10.85 8.15 10.34
CA ARG A 79 -12.21 8.48 10.78
C ARG A 79 -12.76 7.47 11.78
N ALA A 80 -12.57 6.18 11.51
CA ALA A 80 -13.26 5.08 12.20
C ALA A 80 -12.31 4.08 12.87
N GLY A 81 -11.00 4.23 12.71
CA GLY A 81 -10.01 3.26 13.15
C GLY A 81 -9.94 2.03 12.26
N ALA A 82 -9.35 0.95 12.77
CA ALA A 82 -9.31 -0.33 12.08
C ALA A 82 -10.72 -0.90 11.90
N PRO A 83 -11.05 -1.48 10.72
CA PRO A 83 -12.35 -2.08 10.51
C PRO A 83 -12.49 -3.36 11.36
N SER A 84 -13.70 -3.66 11.85
CA SER A 84 -13.99 -4.90 12.56
C SER A 84 -13.98 -6.13 11.64
N GLU A 85 -14.28 -5.92 10.36
CA GLU A 85 -14.20 -6.90 9.29
C GLU A 85 -13.53 -6.25 8.08
N LEU A 86 -12.60 -6.96 7.44
CA LEU A 86 -11.95 -6.44 6.24
C LEU A 86 -12.95 -6.35 5.09
N PRO A 87 -12.88 -5.28 4.27
CA PRO A 87 -13.69 -5.19 3.08
C PRO A 87 -13.40 -6.33 2.09
N ASP A 88 -14.26 -6.43 1.08
CA ASP A 88 -14.07 -7.34 -0.04
C ASP A 88 -12.71 -7.09 -0.71
N GLU A 89 -12.09 -8.18 -1.17
CA GLU A 89 -10.77 -8.14 -1.77
C GLU A 89 -10.80 -7.37 -3.10
N GLU A 90 -9.85 -6.44 -3.27
CA GLU A 90 -9.65 -5.74 -4.53
C GLU A 90 -8.99 -6.71 -5.53
N VAL A 91 -9.73 -7.10 -6.57
CA VAL A 91 -9.22 -8.03 -7.61
C VAL A 91 -8.84 -7.26 -8.86
N LEU A 92 -7.58 -7.42 -9.28
CA LEU A 92 -7.02 -6.83 -10.50
C LEU A 92 -6.49 -7.94 -11.41
N VAL A 93 -6.90 -7.91 -12.68
CA VAL A 93 -6.46 -8.88 -13.69
C VAL A 93 -6.03 -8.12 -14.95
N ASP A 94 -4.76 -8.28 -15.32
CA ASP A 94 -4.16 -7.75 -16.54
C ASP A 94 -4.45 -8.62 -17.76
#